data_AF-A0A0D0C286-F1
#
_entry.id   AF-A0A0D0C286-F1
#
_cell.length_a   1.000
_cell.length_b   1.000
_cell.length_c   1.000
_cell.angle_alpha   90.00
_cell.angle_beta   90.00
_cell.angle_gamma   90.00
#
_symmetry.space_group_name_H-M   'P 1'
#
loop_
_entity.id
_entity.type
_entity.pdbx_description
1 polymer ?
#
loop_
_entity_poly.entity_id
_entity_poly.type
_entity_poly.pdbx_seq_one_letter_code
_entity_poly.pdbx_strand_id
1 'polypeptide(L)'
;FGQAAVRLLTAMRDNDWPEERIQIHADMWLALEVHEWCHDTCEHRQRAPLLYQAHVRKKWHEAISTKYAFSLAIINEEVLEKYCKELV
;
A
#
# COMPACT_ATOMS: atom_id res chain seq x y z
N PHE A 1 5.32 -9.83 -1.45
CA PHE A 1 4.49 -8.76 -2.05
C PHE A 1 4.48 -8.85 -3.58
N GLY A 2 5.63 -9.12 -4.22
CA GLY A 2 5.80 -9.23 -5.68
C GLY A 2 4.65 -9.84 -6.51
N GLN A 3 4.21 -11.08 -6.25
CA GLN A 3 3.15 -11.69 -7.10
C GLN A 3 1.81 -10.95 -7.04
N ALA A 4 1.42 -10.44 -5.88
CA ALA A 4 0.18 -9.68 -5.72
C ALA A 4 0.27 -8.31 -6.42
N ALA A 5 1.43 -7.66 -6.33
CA ALA A 5 1.69 -6.40 -7.01
C ALA A 5 1.59 -6.56 -8.53
N VAL A 6 2.25 -7.58 -9.12
CA VAL A 6 2.20 -7.85 -10.57
C VAL A 6 0.76 -8.07 -11.04
N ARG A 7 0.00 -8.92 -10.34
CA ARG A 7 -1.40 -9.20 -10.71
C ARG A 7 -2.26 -7.93 -10.70
N LEU A 8 -2.12 -7.09 -9.68
CA LEU A 8 -2.89 -5.85 -9.58
C LEU A 8 -2.50 -4.87 -10.71
N LEU A 9 -1.20 -4.65 -10.93
CA LEU A 9 -0.72 -3.71 -11.94
C LEU A 9 -1.11 -4.15 -13.36
N THR A 10 -1.07 -5.45 -13.65
CA THR A 10 -1.59 -6.00 -14.91
C THR A 10 -3.08 -5.72 -15.04
N ALA A 11 -3.89 -6.02 -14.01
CA ALA A 11 -5.32 -5.76 -14.06
C ALA A 11 -5.65 -4.26 -14.25
N MET A 12 -4.87 -3.35 -13.66
CA MET A 12 -5.02 -1.91 -13.87
C MET A 12 -4.74 -1.53 -15.33
N ARG A 13 -3.66 -2.06 -15.92
CA ARG A 13 -3.33 -1.85 -17.34
C ARG A 13 -4.40 -2.40 -18.28
N ASP A 14 -4.89 -3.60 -18.02
CA ASP A 14 -5.92 -4.26 -18.82
C ASP A 14 -7.28 -3.54 -18.77
N ASN A 15 -7.47 -2.63 -17.80
CA ASN A 15 -8.67 -1.81 -17.64
C ASN A 15 -8.41 -0.32 -17.94
N ASP A 16 -7.38 -0.01 -18.73
CA ASP A 16 -7.07 1.35 -19.22
C ASP A 16 -6.91 2.39 -18.10
N TRP A 17 -6.39 1.99 -16.95
CA TRP A 17 -6.08 2.95 -15.90
C TRP A 17 -5.00 3.94 -16.37
N PRO A 18 -5.10 5.23 -15.99
CA PRO A 18 -4.04 6.20 -16.26
C PRO A 18 -2.68 5.72 -15.74
N GLU A 19 -1.64 5.87 -16.55
CA GLU A 19 -0.28 5.42 -16.21
C GLU A 19 0.21 6.03 -14.88
N GLU A 20 -0.15 7.28 -14.59
CA GLU A 20 0.15 7.92 -13.31
C GLU A 20 -0.40 7.14 -12.11
N ARG A 21 -1.63 6.60 -12.23
CA ARG A 21 -2.26 5.82 -11.16
C ARG A 21 -1.61 4.45 -11.00
N ILE A 22 -1.22 3.84 -12.11
CA ILE A 22 -0.47 2.58 -12.13
C ILE A 22 0.88 2.77 -11.45
N GLN A 23 1.60 3.86 -11.79
CA GLN A 23 2.89 4.19 -11.18
C GLN A 23 2.77 4.41 -9.68
N ILE A 24 1.76 5.18 -9.22
CA ILE A 24 1.50 5.39 -7.79
C ILE A 24 1.30 4.06 -7.04
N HIS A 25 0.60 3.09 -7.65
CA HIS A 25 0.43 1.76 -7.05
C HIS A 25 1.72 0.95 -7.07
N ALA A 26 2.50 1.03 -8.15
CA ALA A 26 3.80 0.36 -8.24
C ALA A 26 4.76 0.87 -7.17
N ASP A 27 4.84 2.19 -6.98
CA ASP A 27 5.67 2.83 -5.97
C ASP A 27 5.24 2.44 -4.55
N MET A 28 3.94 2.40 -4.28
CA MET A 28 3.41 1.92 -2.99
C MET A 28 3.84 0.48 -2.70
N TRP A 29 3.69 -0.43 -3.67
CA TRP A 29 4.09 -1.82 -3.49
C TRP A 29 5.60 -1.97 -3.26
N LEU A 30 6.40 -1.21 -4.00
CA LEU A 30 7.85 -1.20 -3.84
C LEU A 30 8.23 -0.67 -2.45
N ALA A 31 7.66 0.45 -2.01
CA ALA A 31 7.90 1.02 -0.70
C ALA A 31 7.56 0.04 0.42
N LEU A 32 6.44 -0.70 0.30
CA LEU A 32 6.08 -1.73 1.26
C LEU A 32 7.02 -2.92 1.21
N GLU A 33 7.42 -3.38 0.03
CA GLU A 33 8.27 -4.56 -0.12
C GLU A 33 9.67 -4.35 0.48
N VAL A 34 10.22 -3.14 0.37
CA VAL A 34 11.52 -2.79 0.95
C VAL A 34 11.44 -2.30 2.41
N HIS A 35 10.24 -2.16 2.96
CA HIS A 35 10.04 -1.71 4.33
C HIS A 35 10.60 -2.74 5.32
N GLU A 36 11.34 -2.28 6.33
CA GLU A 36 12.03 -3.15 7.31
C GLU A 36 11.09 -4.17 7.97
N TRP A 37 9.84 -3.79 8.23
CA TRP A 37 8.88 -4.68 8.89
C TRP A 37 8.47 -5.88 8.05
N CYS A 38 8.57 -5.80 6.71
CA CYS A 38 8.37 -6.95 5.85
C CYS A 38 9.47 -8.03 6.02
N HIS A 39 10.60 -7.65 6.61
CA HIS A 39 11.75 -8.52 6.87
C HIS A 39 12.04 -8.71 8.37
N ASP A 40 11.21 -8.15 9.25
CA ASP A 40 11.37 -8.28 10.71
C ASP A 40 11.03 -9.71 11.16
N THR A 41 11.59 -10.17 12.28
CA THR A 41 11.27 -11.47 12.89
C THR A 41 9.99 -11.47 13.73
N CYS A 42 9.47 -10.29 14.10
CA CYS A 42 8.24 -10.14 14.85
C CYS A 42 7.01 -10.35 13.95
N GLU A 43 6.18 -11.35 14.26
CA GLU A 43 4.98 -11.68 13.48
C GLU A 43 4.02 -10.49 13.32
N HIS A 44 3.80 -9.71 14.38
CA HIS A 44 2.91 -8.54 14.33
C HIS A 44 3.43 -7.48 13.35
N ARG A 45 4.75 -7.25 13.33
CA ARG A 45 5.39 -6.30 12.41
C ARG A 45 5.33 -6.79 10.97
N GLN A 46 5.53 -8.09 10.72
CA GLN A 46 5.37 -8.67 9.38
C GLN A 46 3.93 -8.53 8.85
N ARG A 47 2.93 -8.60 9.72
CA ARG A 47 1.52 -8.53 9.35
C ARG A 47 1.00 -7.09 9.20
N ALA A 48 1.61 -6.11 9.87
CA ALA A 48 1.18 -4.72 9.83
C ALA A 48 1.19 -4.11 8.40
N PRO A 49 2.22 -4.30 7.55
CA PRO A 49 2.21 -3.83 6.16
C PRO A 49 1.03 -4.37 5.34
N LEU A 50 0.57 -5.60 5.62
CA LEU A 50 -0.59 -6.19 4.93
C LEU A 50 -1.90 -5.50 5.29
N LEU A 51 -2.10 -5.16 6.57
CA LEU A 51 -3.28 -4.41 7.02
C LEU A 51 -3.23 -2.96 6.54
N TYR A 52 -2.06 -2.34 6.66
CA TYR A 52 -1.80 -0.99 6.19
C TYR A 52 -2.18 -0.83 4.71
N GLN A 53 -1.67 -1.68 3.82
CA GLN A 53 -1.94 -1.55 2.38
C GLN A 53 -3.44 -1.61 2.05
N ALA A 54 -4.21 -2.46 2.75
CA ALA A 54 -5.63 -2.63 2.48
C ALA A 54 -6.39 -1.36 2.86
N HIS A 55 -6.05 -0.78 4.00
CA HIS A 55 -6.69 0.45 4.49
C HIS A 55 -6.31 1.68 3.68
N VAL A 56 -5.02 1.85 3.37
CA VAL A 56 -4.58 3.06 2.64
C VAL A 56 -5.12 3.07 1.21
N ARG A 57 -5.18 1.91 0.54
CA ARG A 57 -5.81 1.81 -0.79
C ARG A 57 -7.29 2.18 -0.73
N LYS A 58 -8.03 1.67 0.26
CA LYS A 58 -9.44 2.03 0.45
C LYS A 58 -9.61 3.54 0.60
N LYS A 59 -8.85 4.15 1.51
CA LYS A 59 -8.87 5.61 1.72
C LYS A 59 -8.48 6.40 0.47
N TRP A 60 -7.51 5.91 -0.30
CA TRP A 60 -7.09 6.55 -1.53
C TRP A 60 -8.21 6.52 -2.57
N HIS A 61 -8.90 5.39 -2.74
CA HIS A 61 -10.06 5.31 -3.63
C HIS A 61 -11.19 6.26 -3.21
N GLU A 62 -11.40 6.45 -1.90
CA GLU A 62 -12.38 7.42 -1.38
C GLU A 62 -11.95 8.88 -1.62
N ALA A 63 -10.65 9.16 -1.61
CA ALA A 63 -10.11 10.51 -1.65
C ALA A 63 -9.71 11.01 -3.05
N ILE A 64 -9.39 10.11 -4.00
CA ILE A 64 -8.76 10.47 -5.29
C ILE A 64 -9.61 11.41 -6.16
N SER A 65 -10.94 11.36 -6.02
CA SER A 65 -11.88 12.25 -6.72
C SER A 65 -12.18 13.54 -5.95
N THR A 66 -11.45 13.82 -4.88
CA THR A 66 -11.66 14.95 -3.97
C THR A 66 -10.40 15.79 -3.84
N LYS A 67 -10.53 16.97 -3.20
CA LYS A 67 -9.37 17.81 -2.83
C LYS A 67 -8.42 17.18 -1.80
N TYR A 68 -8.79 16.03 -1.22
CA TYR A 68 -8.02 15.31 -0.21
C TYR A 68 -7.19 14.17 -0.81
N ALA A 69 -7.04 14.12 -2.14
CA ALA A 69 -6.17 13.16 -2.80
C ALA A 69 -4.75 13.22 -2.20
N PHE A 70 -4.18 12.05 -1.94
CA PHE A 70 -2.85 11.88 -1.38
C PHE A 70 -2.08 10.83 -2.17
N SER A 71 -0.76 10.82 -2.04
CA SER A 71 0.08 9.80 -2.70
C SER A 71 0.09 8.51 -1.88
N LEU A 72 -0.22 7.38 -2.52
CA LEU A 72 -0.06 6.04 -1.92
C LEU A 72 1.41 5.64 -1.76
N ALA A 73 2.31 6.24 -2.53
CA ALA A 73 3.73 5.87 -2.55
C ALA A 73 4.44 6.17 -1.22
N ILE A 74 3.92 7.11 -0.44
CA ILE A 74 4.51 7.54 0.83
C ILE A 74 3.90 6.71 1.95
N ILE A 75 4.74 5.91 2.63
CA ILE A 75 4.31 5.20 3.83
C ILE A 75 4.10 6.21 4.96
N ASN A 76 2.91 6.18 5.55
CA ASN A 76 2.59 6.91 6.76
C ASN A 76 2.92 6.02 7.96
N GLU A 77 4.10 6.24 8.54
CA GLU A 77 4.63 5.47 9.66
C GLU A 77 3.69 5.47 10.88
N GLU A 78 3.05 6.60 11.18
CA GLU A 78 2.11 6.69 12.31
C GLU A 78 0.91 5.75 12.12
N VAL A 79 0.38 5.70 10.89
CA VAL A 79 -0.73 4.81 10.54
C VAL A 79 -0.27 3.35 10.52
N LEU A 80 0.94 3.07 10.04
CA LEU A 80 1.52 1.73 10.02
C LEU A 80 1.75 1.20 11.45
N GLU A 81 2.34 2.01 12.34
CA GLU A 81 2.48 1.71 13.77
C GLU A 81 1.15 1.45 14.46
N LYS A 82 0.13 2.25 14.15
CA LYS A 82 -1.20 2.04 14.70
C LYS A 82 -1.71 0.63 14.38
N TYR A 83 -1.56 0.17 13.13
CA TYR A 83 -1.95 -1.19 12.75
C TYR A 83 -1.10 -2.27 13.39
N CYS A 84 0.18 -2.01 13.64
CA CYS A 84 1.00 -2.94 14.40
C CYS A 84 0.54 -3.07 15.86
N LYS A 85 0.13 -1.97 16.50
CA LYS A 85 -0.38 -1.97 17.89
C LYS A 85 -1.74 -2.66 18.02
N GLU A 86 -2.61 -2.55 17.01
CA GLU A 86 -3.90 -3.25 16.95
C GLU A 86 -3.77 -4.78 16.80
N LEU A 87 -2.57 -5.28 16.48
CA LEU A 87 -2.28 -6.71 16.34
C LEU A 87 -1.76 -7.36 17.64
N VAL A 88 -1.53 -6.59 18.71
CA VAL A 88 -0.99 -7.04 20.02
C VAL A 88 -2.10 -7.47 20.97
#